data_AF-A0A0G4MBA4-F1
#
_entry.id   AF-A0A0G4MBA4-F1
#
_cell.length_a   1.000
_cell.length_b   1.000
_cell.length_c   1.000
_cell.angle_alpha   90.00
_cell.angle_beta   90.00
_cell.angle_gamma   90.00
#
_symmetry.space_group_name_H-M   'P 1'
#
loop_
_entity.id
_entity.type
_entity.pdbx_description
1 polymer ?
#
loop_
_entity_poly.entity_id
_entity_poly.type
_entity_poly.pdbx_seq_one_letter_code
_entity_poly.pdbx_strand_id
1 'polypeptide(L)'
;RDGINPWFMIVDNADDVGVFFNKRGHDNVLQNPLTLYLPKSIHGKILVTSRSLDAAESLTTRPLSYFGRGLNFVQADKAAAVELVRALDCIPLVVNYAAAYINRRSPRVTVASYLDGFWKSEKSVDSLLRSDKGHLSRHGGVTFGQIRREYPRAANLLMSEFLPQHIPESMLHSHDSDVTASNEGHADYVDS
;
A
#
# COMPACT_ATOMS: atom_id res chain seq x y z
N ARG A 1 20.79 -38.15 24.51
CA ARG A 1 20.63 -36.75 24.97
C ARG A 1 19.96 -36.06 23.80
N ASP A 2 18.63 -36.05 23.81
CA ASP A 2 17.87 -35.67 22.63
C ASP A 2 17.67 -34.16 22.69
N GLY A 3 18.74 -33.46 22.28
CA GLY A 3 18.80 -32.01 22.28
C GLY A 3 17.97 -31.46 21.12
N ILE A 4 16.77 -30.98 21.41
CA ILE A 4 16.00 -30.20 20.44
C ILE A 4 16.76 -28.89 20.22
N ASN A 5 17.31 -28.69 19.02
CA ASN A 5 18.04 -27.47 18.70
C ASN A 5 17.08 -26.25 18.72
N PRO A 6 17.51 -25.11 19.30
CA PRO A 6 16.77 -23.87 19.19
C PRO A 6 16.53 -23.49 17.74
N TRP A 7 15.34 -22.97 17.43
CA TRP A 7 15.01 -22.52 16.08
C TRP A 7 14.38 -21.13 16.10
N PHE A 8 14.53 -20.42 14.99
CA PHE A 8 14.02 -19.07 14.79
C PHE A 8 13.33 -18.98 13.43
N MET A 9 12.10 -18.45 13.41
CA MET A 9 11.31 -18.26 12.19
C MET A 9 10.97 -16.77 12.05
N ILE A 10 10.99 -16.27 10.82
CA ILE A 10 10.53 -14.92 10.49
C ILE A 10 9.29 -15.05 9.61
N VAL A 11 8.20 -14.42 10.01
CA VAL A 11 7.01 -14.23 9.18
C VAL A 11 7.00 -12.76 8.78
N ASP A 12 7.38 -12.47 7.55
CA ASP A 12 7.48 -11.11 7.03
C ASP A 12 6.17 -10.69 6.33
N ASN A 13 5.79 -9.42 6.45
CA ASN A 13 4.62 -8.83 5.77
C ASN A 13 3.28 -9.55 6.07
N ALA A 14 3.05 -9.90 7.34
CA ALA A 14 1.84 -10.55 7.84
C ALA A 14 0.66 -9.57 7.96
N ASP A 15 0.22 -8.98 6.84
CA ASP A 15 -0.79 -7.91 6.84
C ASP A 15 -2.24 -8.43 6.78
N ASP A 16 -2.46 -9.57 6.11
CA ASP A 16 -3.80 -10.13 5.89
C ASP A 16 -4.25 -11.00 7.06
N VAL A 17 -5.04 -10.42 7.96
CA VAL A 17 -5.62 -11.11 9.12
C VAL A 17 -6.43 -12.35 8.69
N GLY A 18 -7.04 -12.34 7.50
CA GLY A 18 -7.84 -13.46 6.99
C GLY A 18 -7.04 -14.72 6.67
N VAL A 19 -5.73 -14.58 6.39
CA VAL A 19 -4.82 -15.73 6.18
C VAL A 19 -4.45 -16.39 7.50
N PHE A 20 -4.34 -15.60 8.56
CA PHE A 20 -3.91 -16.06 9.88
C PHE A 20 -5.07 -16.46 10.79
N PHE A 21 -6.26 -15.92 10.56
CA PHE A 21 -7.45 -16.14 11.38
C PHE A 21 -8.69 -16.27 10.51
N ASN A 22 -9.60 -17.16 10.90
CA ASN A 22 -10.88 -17.28 10.22
C ASN A 22 -11.67 -15.97 10.37
N LYS A 23 -12.15 -15.44 9.24
CA LYS A 23 -13.10 -14.32 9.26
C LYS A 23 -14.36 -14.77 10.00
N ARG A 24 -14.75 -14.05 11.06
CA ARG A 24 -16.04 -14.29 11.75
C ARG A 24 -17.17 -14.13 10.72
N GLY A 25 -17.88 -15.22 10.43
CA GLY A 25 -19.09 -15.20 9.59
C GLY A 25 -18.94 -15.72 8.15
N HIS A 26 -17.83 -16.37 7.79
CA HIS A 26 -17.79 -17.17 6.56
C HIS A 26 -17.57 -18.64 6.91
N ASP A 27 -18.64 -19.44 6.82
CA ASP A 27 -18.67 -20.90 6.90
C ASP A 27 -18.01 -21.56 5.66
N ASN A 28 -16.88 -21.00 5.20
CA ASN A 28 -16.03 -21.70 4.26
C ASN A 28 -15.12 -22.63 5.07
N VAL A 29 -15.68 -23.80 5.42
CA VAL A 29 -15.11 -24.92 6.20
C VAL A 29 -13.76 -25.46 5.66
N LEU A 30 -13.20 -24.87 4.60
CA LEU A 30 -12.07 -25.43 3.84
C LEU A 30 -10.75 -24.67 3.95
N GLN A 31 -10.66 -23.53 4.66
CA GLN A 31 -9.38 -22.86 4.87
C GLN A 31 -9.00 -22.89 6.35
N ASN A 32 -8.12 -23.83 6.70
CA ASN A 32 -7.46 -23.83 8.00
C ASN A 32 -6.55 -22.60 8.08
N PRO A 33 -6.67 -21.77 9.13
CA PRO A 33 -5.85 -20.58 9.27
C PRO A 33 -4.37 -20.95 9.43
N LEU A 34 -3.48 -20.12 8.89
CA LEU A 34 -2.03 -20.38 8.91
C LEU A 34 -1.48 -20.52 10.34
N THR A 35 -2.13 -19.90 11.31
CA THR A 35 -1.77 -19.99 12.74
C THR A 35 -1.82 -21.40 13.31
N LEU A 36 -2.61 -22.32 12.72
CA LEU A 36 -2.63 -23.73 13.12
C LEU A 36 -1.34 -24.47 12.74
N TYR A 37 -0.66 -24.01 11.71
CA TYR A 37 0.56 -24.61 11.20
C TYR A 37 1.83 -23.97 11.76
N LEU A 38 1.70 -22.87 12.51
CA LEU A 38 2.84 -22.24 13.19
C LEU A 38 3.36 -23.16 14.31
N PRO A 39 4.67 -23.47 14.35
CA PRO A 39 5.18 -24.39 15.33
C PRO A 39 5.09 -23.80 16.75
N LYS A 40 4.45 -24.55 17.66
CA LYS A 40 4.30 -24.19 19.06
C LYS A 40 5.37 -24.91 19.88
N SER A 41 6.51 -24.25 20.09
CA SER A 41 7.61 -24.83 20.87
C SER A 41 8.23 -23.79 21.80
N ILE A 42 8.55 -24.21 23.03
CA ILE A 42 9.28 -23.37 23.99
C ILE A 42 10.72 -23.09 23.55
N HIS A 43 11.29 -23.95 22.70
CA HIS A 43 12.65 -23.83 22.15
C HIS A 43 12.69 -23.04 20.84
N GLY A 44 11.53 -22.56 20.38
CA GLY A 44 11.37 -21.78 19.17
C GLY A 44 11.01 -20.33 19.45
N LYS A 45 11.41 -19.43 18.56
CA LYS A 45 10.93 -18.04 18.55
C LYS A 45 10.49 -17.67 17.13
N ILE A 46 9.39 -16.92 17.05
CA ILE A 46 8.86 -16.39 15.79
C ILE A 46 8.91 -14.86 15.88
N LEU A 47 9.54 -14.22 14.90
CA LEU A 47 9.43 -12.78 14.69
C LEU A 47 8.40 -12.54 13.58
N VAL A 48 7.42 -11.69 13.85
CA VAL A 48 6.40 -11.30 12.87
C VAL A 48 6.59 -9.83 12.54
N THR A 49 6.61 -9.49 11.26
CA THR A 49 6.51 -8.11 10.79
C THR A 49 5.16 -7.92 10.11
N SER A 50 4.50 -6.81 10.39
CA SER A 50 3.21 -6.46 9.78
C SER A 50 3.08 -4.93 9.75
N ARG A 51 2.42 -4.43 8.70
CA ARG A 51 1.96 -3.04 8.59
C ARG A 51 0.61 -2.83 9.27
N SER A 52 -0.10 -3.92 9.59
CA SER A 52 -1.36 -3.90 10.32
C SER A 52 -1.11 -4.15 11.81
N LEU A 53 -1.41 -3.14 12.64
CA LEU A 53 -1.33 -3.28 14.10
C LEU A 53 -2.24 -4.41 14.58
N ASP A 54 -3.46 -4.50 14.04
CA ASP A 54 -4.43 -5.53 14.39
C ASP A 54 -3.92 -6.95 14.07
N ALA A 55 -3.24 -7.10 12.93
CA ALA A 55 -2.62 -8.38 12.56
C ALA A 55 -1.44 -8.72 13.48
N ALA A 56 -0.61 -7.73 13.82
CA ALA A 56 0.54 -7.90 14.72
C ALA A 56 0.11 -8.25 16.16
N GLU A 57 -0.93 -7.60 16.67
CA GLU A 57 -1.51 -7.88 17.99
C GLU A 57 -2.15 -9.27 18.04
N SER A 58 -2.84 -9.66 16.97
CA SER A 58 -3.46 -10.99 16.90
C SER A 58 -2.42 -12.12 16.85
N LEU A 59 -1.25 -11.87 16.25
CA LEU A 59 -0.18 -12.86 16.07
C LEU A 59 0.87 -12.87 17.17
N THR A 60 0.98 -11.81 17.98
CA THR A 60 2.06 -11.66 18.95
C THR A 60 1.54 -11.22 20.32
N THR A 61 2.16 -11.71 21.38
CA THR A 61 1.83 -11.28 22.75
C THR A 61 2.44 -9.93 23.12
N ARG A 62 3.40 -9.42 22.34
CA ARG A 62 4.13 -8.16 22.58
C ARG A 62 4.57 -7.53 21.25
N PRO A 63 3.71 -6.76 20.57
CA PRO A 63 4.11 -6.01 19.40
C PRO A 63 5.13 -4.92 19.79
N LEU A 64 6.21 -4.81 19.02
CA LEU A 64 7.20 -3.74 19.15
C LEU A 64 7.12 -2.85 17.92
N SER A 65 6.90 -1.55 18.11
CA SER A 65 7.01 -0.56 17.04
C SER A 65 8.49 -0.18 16.87
N TYR A 66 9.08 -0.53 15.72
CA TYR A 66 10.47 -0.18 15.41
C TYR A 66 10.53 1.00 14.44
N PHE A 67 10.83 2.20 14.97
CA PHE A 67 11.23 3.33 14.15
C PHE A 67 12.75 3.29 13.97
N GLY A 68 13.19 2.85 12.79
CA GLY A 68 14.60 2.71 12.45
C GLY A 68 15.35 4.04 12.57
N ARG A 69 16.22 4.13 13.58
CA ARG A 69 17.15 5.24 13.79
C ARG A 69 18.51 4.80 13.25
N GLY A 70 18.94 5.32 12.11
CA GLY A 70 20.28 5.03 11.60
C GLY A 70 20.52 5.60 10.21
N LEU A 71 21.00 6.84 10.14
CA LEU A 71 21.46 7.46 8.90
C LEU A 71 22.83 8.08 9.14
N ASN A 72 23.85 7.51 8.51
CA ASN A 72 25.19 8.08 8.47
C ASN A 72 25.35 8.80 7.13
N PHE A 73 25.11 10.12 7.14
CA PHE A 73 25.50 10.96 6.01
C PHE A 73 27.00 11.23 6.11
N VAL A 74 27.77 10.78 5.12
CA VAL A 74 29.24 10.73 5.20
C VAL A 74 29.89 12.13 5.29
N GLN A 75 29.17 13.20 4.94
CA GLN A 75 29.69 14.57 4.89
C GLN A 75 28.59 15.65 4.91
N ALA A 76 27.41 15.36 5.45
CA ALA A 76 26.34 16.35 5.50
C ALA A 76 26.44 17.24 6.73
N ASP A 77 26.18 18.54 6.55
CA ASP A 77 25.83 19.42 7.66
C ASP A 77 24.62 18.82 8.40
N LYS A 78 24.71 18.80 9.73
CA LYS A 78 23.70 18.20 10.61
C LYS A 78 22.36 18.90 10.45
N ALA A 79 22.34 20.21 10.22
CA ALA A 79 21.10 20.95 9.98
C ALA A 79 20.43 20.51 8.67
N ALA A 80 21.20 20.45 7.58
CA ALA A 80 20.71 19.98 6.27
C ALA A 80 20.23 18.52 6.31
N ALA A 81 20.92 17.64 7.05
CA ALA A 81 20.51 16.25 7.22
C ALA A 81 19.17 16.14 7.98
N VAL A 82 18.96 16.97 9.01
CA VAL A 82 17.69 17.02 9.75
C VAL A 82 16.57 17.55 8.86
N GLU A 83 16.83 18.58 8.06
CA GLU A 83 15.86 19.11 7.10
C GLU A 83 15.45 18.05 6.07
N LEU A 84 16.41 17.29 5.53
CA LEU A 84 16.14 16.19 4.61
C LEU A 84 15.26 15.11 5.24
N VAL A 85 15.55 14.68 6.47
CA VAL A 85 14.73 13.67 7.16
C VAL A 85 13.29 14.17 7.34
N ARG A 86 13.12 15.46 7.68
CA ARG A 86 11.79 16.07 7.85
C ARG A 86 11.06 16.22 6.52
N ALA A 87 11.73 16.64 5.45
CA ALA A 87 11.14 16.77 4.12
C ALA A 87 10.67 15.42 3.54
N LEU A 88 11.25 14.31 4.01
CA LEU A 88 10.89 12.95 3.61
C LEU A 88 9.98 12.26 4.64
N ASP A 89 9.22 13.04 5.41
CA ASP A 89 8.23 12.58 6.40
C ASP A 89 8.75 11.58 7.44
N CYS A 90 10.06 11.60 7.70
CA CYS A 90 10.74 10.63 8.56
C CYS A 90 10.54 9.16 8.12
N ILE A 91 10.18 8.90 6.86
CA ILE A 91 9.97 7.54 6.36
C ILE A 91 11.33 6.88 6.15
N PRO A 92 11.73 5.89 6.98
CA PRO A 92 13.12 5.41 7.00
C PRO A 92 13.60 4.89 5.65
N LEU A 93 12.71 4.24 4.90
CA LEU A 93 13.00 3.71 3.58
C LEU A 93 13.34 4.82 2.56
N VAL A 94 12.51 5.87 2.51
CA VAL A 94 12.71 7.00 1.61
C VAL A 94 13.98 7.75 1.98
N VAL A 95 14.23 7.93 3.27
CA VAL A 95 15.44 8.60 3.73
C VAL A 95 16.70 7.79 3.40
N ASN A 96 16.66 6.46 3.54
CA ASN A 96 17.76 5.59 3.11
C ASN A 96 18.06 5.72 1.61
N TYR A 97 17.02 5.77 0.78
CA TYR A 97 17.20 5.98 -0.65
C TYR A 97 17.82 7.35 -0.97
N ALA A 98 17.35 8.42 -0.33
CA ALA A 98 17.92 9.76 -0.50
C ALA A 98 19.39 9.80 -0.06
N ALA A 99 19.69 9.25 1.12
CA ALA A 99 21.06 9.19 1.65
C ALA A 99 21.99 8.39 0.72
N ALA A 100 21.56 7.22 0.25
CA ALA A 100 22.33 6.40 -0.69
C ALA A 100 22.56 7.12 -2.03
N TYR A 101 21.53 7.79 -2.57
CA TYR A 101 21.63 8.56 -3.81
C TYR A 101 22.64 9.71 -3.70
N ILE A 102 22.56 10.49 -2.62
CA ILE A 102 23.47 11.61 -2.33
C ILE A 102 24.89 11.08 -2.17
N ASN A 103 25.10 10.06 -1.32
CA ASN A 103 26.42 9.49 -1.08
C ASN A 103 27.06 8.94 -2.36
N ARG A 104 26.31 8.22 -3.20
CA ARG A 104 26.81 7.65 -4.46
C ARG A 104 27.20 8.72 -5.49
N ARG A 105 26.60 9.91 -5.41
CA ARG A 105 26.82 11.01 -6.36
C ARG A 105 27.63 12.17 -5.77
N SER A 106 28.14 12.01 -4.55
CA SER A 106 29.05 12.99 -3.95
C SER A 106 30.32 13.13 -4.79
N PRO A 107 30.85 14.36 -5.02
CA PRO A 107 30.36 15.66 -4.49
C PRO A 107 29.36 16.36 -5.41
N ARG A 108 28.96 15.75 -6.53
CA ARG A 108 28.09 16.38 -7.55
C ARG A 108 26.67 16.62 -7.05
N VAL A 109 26.19 15.76 -6.14
CA VAL A 109 24.91 15.93 -5.46
C VAL A 109 25.18 16.13 -3.98
N THR A 110 24.75 17.27 -3.47
CA THR A 110 24.73 17.61 -2.04
C THR A 110 23.32 17.49 -1.48
N VAL A 111 23.18 17.42 -0.16
CA VAL A 111 21.87 17.43 0.52
C VAL A 111 21.03 18.63 0.09
N ALA A 112 21.63 19.82 0.02
CA ALA A 112 20.94 21.03 -0.41
C ALA A 112 20.43 20.93 -1.86
N SER A 113 21.26 20.44 -2.78
CA SER A 113 20.86 20.28 -4.19
C SER A 113 19.75 19.23 -4.37
N TYR A 114 19.75 18.19 -3.53
CA TYR A 114 18.70 17.17 -3.52
C TYR A 114 17.38 17.76 -3.03
N LEU A 115 17.40 18.52 -1.93
CA LEU A 115 16.24 19.20 -1.37
C LEU A 115 15.61 20.20 -2.36
N ASP A 116 16.43 20.99 -3.05
CA ASP A 116 15.93 21.90 -4.09
C ASP A 116 15.21 21.15 -5.23
N GLY A 117 15.77 20.03 -5.69
CA GLY A 117 15.14 19.16 -6.68
C GLY A 117 13.82 18.55 -6.17
N PHE A 118 13.82 18.06 -4.93
CA PHE A 118 12.64 17.51 -4.26
C PHE A 118 11.48 18.53 -4.22
N TRP A 119 11.74 19.74 -3.70
CA TRP A 119 10.71 20.78 -3.60
C TRP A 119 10.22 21.31 -4.95
N LYS A 120 11.10 21.35 -5.97
CA LYS A 120 10.68 21.68 -7.34
C LYS A 120 9.74 20.63 -7.92
N SER A 121 10.02 19.35 -7.67
CA SER A 121 9.14 18.26 -8.10
C SER A 121 7.79 18.26 -7.38
N GLU A 122 7.78 18.47 -6.07
CA GLU A 122 6.57 18.63 -5.25
C GLU A 122 5.67 19.75 -5.78
N LYS A 123 6.23 20.96 -5.99
CA LYS A 123 5.49 22.10 -6.57
C LYS A 123 4.98 21.80 -7.98
N SER A 124 5.75 21.05 -8.76
CA SER A 124 5.32 20.63 -10.10
C SER A 124 4.18 19.62 -10.04
N VAL A 125 4.23 18.65 -9.13
CA VAL A 125 3.16 17.67 -8.93
C VAL A 125 1.90 18.37 -8.43
N ASP A 126 2.01 19.26 -7.43
CA ASP A 126 0.88 20.04 -6.91
C ASP A 126 0.28 20.93 -8.02
N SER A 127 1.12 21.58 -8.83
CA SER A 127 0.66 22.36 -10.00
C SER A 127 -0.02 21.47 -11.06
N LEU A 128 0.50 20.27 -11.32
CA LEU A 128 -0.12 19.31 -12.25
C LEU A 128 -1.44 18.75 -11.73
N LEU A 129 -1.56 18.51 -10.43
CA LEU A 129 -2.80 18.07 -9.79
C LEU A 129 -3.85 19.18 -9.76
N ARG A 130 -3.44 20.45 -9.64
CA ARG A 130 -4.34 21.62 -9.66
C ARG A 130 -4.69 22.08 -11.08
N SER A 131 -3.89 21.71 -12.07
CA SER A 131 -4.13 22.04 -13.47
C SER A 131 -5.00 20.96 -14.15
N ASP A 132 -6.29 21.26 -14.29
CA ASP A 132 -7.26 20.47 -15.08
C ASP A 132 -6.96 20.42 -16.61
N LYS A 133 -5.79 20.90 -17.04
CA LYS A 133 -5.42 20.95 -18.46
C LYS A 133 -4.87 19.60 -18.90
N GLY A 134 -5.78 18.78 -19.45
CA GLY A 134 -5.55 17.45 -20.00
C GLY A 134 -4.56 17.43 -21.18
N HIS A 135 -3.27 17.51 -20.89
CA HIS A 135 -2.23 17.24 -21.87
C HIS A 135 -1.01 16.56 -21.26
N LEU A 136 -1.23 15.45 -20.54
CA LEU A 136 -0.18 14.47 -20.22
C LEU A 136 -0.15 13.37 -21.28
N SER A 137 -0.01 13.74 -22.54
CA SER A 137 0.53 12.84 -23.55
C SER A 137 2.03 13.06 -23.60
N ARG A 138 2.79 12.11 -23.04
CA ARG A 138 3.93 11.43 -23.71
C ARG A 138 4.82 10.65 -22.74
N HIS A 139 4.76 10.88 -21.43
CA HIS A 139 5.56 10.10 -20.47
C HIS A 139 4.77 9.72 -19.21
N GLY A 140 3.83 8.79 -19.38
CA GLY A 140 3.63 7.68 -18.44
C GLY A 140 2.90 7.92 -17.12
N GLY A 141 2.21 9.03 -16.90
CA GLY A 141 1.37 9.23 -15.71
C GLY A 141 -0.09 9.39 -16.06
N VAL A 142 -0.92 8.37 -15.79
CA VAL A 142 -2.38 8.53 -15.84
C VAL A 142 -2.81 9.20 -14.52
N THR A 143 -3.35 10.42 -14.58
CA THR A 143 -3.85 11.10 -13.37
C THR A 143 -5.23 10.57 -13.00
N PHE A 144 -5.57 10.57 -11.71
CA PHE A 144 -6.90 10.14 -11.27
C PHE A 144 -8.03 10.97 -11.92
N GLY A 145 -7.81 12.26 -12.16
CA GLY A 145 -8.76 13.10 -12.91
C GLY A 145 -8.98 12.62 -14.36
N GLN A 146 -7.90 12.16 -15.02
CA GLN A 146 -7.98 11.59 -16.36
C GLN A 146 -8.73 10.25 -16.36
N ILE A 147 -8.43 9.36 -15.40
CA ILE A 147 -9.17 8.09 -15.22
C ILE A 147 -10.64 8.37 -14.94
N ARG A 148 -10.97 9.34 -14.10
CA ARG A 148 -12.36 9.71 -13.78
C ARG A 148 -13.13 10.18 -15.02
N ARG A 149 -12.47 10.88 -15.94
CA ARG A 149 -13.08 11.39 -17.18
C ARG A 149 -13.21 10.30 -18.25
N GLU A 150 -12.17 9.49 -18.44
CA GLU A 150 -12.09 8.51 -19.54
C GLU A 150 -12.64 7.14 -19.15
N TYR A 151 -12.52 6.77 -17.87
CA TYR A 151 -12.90 5.47 -17.32
C TYR A 151 -13.58 5.62 -15.95
N PRO A 152 -14.77 6.25 -15.88
CA PRO A 152 -15.45 6.54 -14.61
C PRO A 152 -15.68 5.30 -13.74
N ARG A 153 -15.95 4.13 -14.33
CA ARG A 153 -16.07 2.86 -13.60
C ARG A 153 -14.75 2.43 -12.95
N ALA A 154 -13.61 2.61 -13.63
CA ALA A 154 -12.28 2.30 -13.08
C ALA A 154 -11.88 3.30 -11.98
N ALA A 155 -12.26 4.57 -12.11
CA ALA A 155 -12.06 5.56 -11.05
C ALA A 155 -12.88 5.23 -9.79
N ASN A 156 -14.10 4.72 -9.96
CA ASN A 156 -14.94 4.29 -8.84
C ASN A 156 -14.32 3.09 -8.10
N LEU A 157 -13.82 2.09 -8.83
CA LEU A 157 -13.08 0.97 -8.23
C LEU A 157 -11.83 1.45 -7.49
N LEU A 158 -11.04 2.33 -8.08
CA LEU A 158 -9.86 2.89 -7.40
C LEU A 158 -10.26 3.66 -6.13
N MET A 159 -11.36 4.42 -6.14
CA MET A 159 -11.84 5.11 -4.94
C MET A 159 -12.27 4.14 -3.83
N SER A 160 -12.90 3.00 -4.18
CA SER A 160 -13.27 2.00 -3.18
C SER A 160 -12.07 1.27 -2.56
N GLU A 161 -11.00 1.06 -3.33
CA GLU A 161 -9.77 0.42 -2.83
C GLU A 161 -8.96 1.33 -1.91
N PHE A 162 -8.90 2.65 -2.20
CA PHE A 162 -8.04 3.58 -1.47
C PHE A 162 -8.74 4.36 -0.34
N LEU A 163 -10.08 4.46 -0.34
CA LEU A 163 -10.84 5.15 0.72
C LEU A 163 -12.02 4.30 1.23
N PRO A 164 -11.74 3.21 1.99
CA PRO A 164 -12.78 2.27 2.43
C PRO A 164 -13.87 2.89 3.31
N GLN A 165 -13.58 4.01 3.97
CA GLN A 165 -14.49 4.63 4.95
C GLN A 165 -15.44 5.70 4.36
N HIS A 166 -15.31 6.03 3.07
CA HIS A 166 -16.11 7.10 2.43
C HIS A 166 -16.53 6.75 1.00
N ILE A 167 -16.94 5.51 0.74
CA ILE A 167 -17.51 5.12 -0.56
C ILE A 167 -18.88 5.81 -0.73
N PRO A 168 -19.08 6.68 -1.75
CA PRO A 168 -20.37 7.32 -1.98
C PRO A 168 -21.47 6.30 -2.31
N GLU A 169 -22.67 6.44 -1.71
CA GLU A 169 -23.80 5.50 -1.92
C GLU A 169 -24.18 5.31 -3.39
N SER A 170 -23.98 6.34 -4.23
CA SER A 170 -24.22 6.24 -5.68
C SER A 170 -23.37 5.17 -6.38
N MET A 171 -22.24 4.76 -5.79
CA MET A 171 -21.40 3.66 -6.31
C MET A 171 -21.95 2.27 -5.97
N LEU A 172 -22.81 2.15 -4.96
CA LEU A 172 -23.39 0.88 -4.54
C LEU A 172 -24.57 0.45 -5.43
N HIS A 173 -25.22 1.40 -6.11
CA HIS A 173 -26.42 1.15 -6.92
C HIS A 173 -26.17 0.95 -8.42
N SER A 174 -24.93 1.12 -8.90
CA SER A 174 -24.61 1.04 -10.34
C SER A 174 -24.51 -0.39 -10.89
N HIS A 175 -24.62 -1.43 -10.06
CA HIS A 175 -24.48 -2.83 -10.49
C HIS A 175 -25.79 -3.49 -10.95
N ASP A 176 -26.95 -2.87 -10.71
CA ASP A 176 -28.26 -3.50 -10.98
C ASP A 176 -28.93 -3.10 -12.30
N SER A 177 -28.38 -2.15 -13.06
CA SER A 177 -29.01 -1.65 -14.28
C SER A 177 -28.30 -2.10 -15.56
N ASP A 178 -27.98 -3.38 -15.70
CA ASP A 178 -27.58 -3.97 -17.00
C ASP A 178 -28.09 -5.41 -17.20
N VAL A 179 -28.93 -5.96 -16.30
CA VAL A 179 -29.43 -7.35 -16.39
C VAL A 179 -30.90 -7.44 -16.86
N THR A 180 -31.63 -6.33 -17.02
CA THR A 180 -33.03 -6.37 -17.48
C THR A 180 -33.27 -5.51 -18.71
N ALA A 181 -32.61 -5.83 -19.82
CA ALA A 181 -33.03 -5.38 -21.15
C ALA A 181 -32.66 -6.43 -22.22
N SER A 182 -33.01 -7.69 -21.98
CA SER A 182 -32.88 -8.76 -22.98
C SER A 182 -33.90 -9.87 -22.71
N ASN A 183 -35.17 -9.51 -22.54
CA ASN A 183 -36.28 -10.43 -22.74
C ASN A 183 -37.58 -9.64 -22.74
N GLU A 184 -38.14 -9.41 -23.92
CA GLU A 184 -39.57 -9.51 -24.22
C GLU A 184 -39.83 -9.04 -25.66
N GLY A 185 -40.35 -9.94 -26.49
CA GLY A 185 -40.87 -9.57 -27.81
C GLY A 185 -40.69 -10.59 -28.94
N HIS A 186 -41.09 -11.84 -28.76
CA HIS A 186 -41.49 -12.67 -29.91
C HIS A 186 -42.80 -13.37 -29.59
N ALA A 187 -43.91 -12.75 -29.99
CA ALA A 187 -45.23 -13.34 -30.04
C ALA A 187 -45.67 -13.44 -31.51
N ASP A 188 -46.00 -14.68 -31.87
CA ASP A 188 -47.00 -15.16 -32.82
C ASP A 188 -46.97 -14.71 -34.29
N TYR A 189 -46.75 -15.69 -35.17
CA TYR A 189 -47.58 -15.90 -36.36
C TYR A 189 -47.67 -17.40 -36.69
N VAL A 190 -48.87 -17.96 -36.50
CA VAL A 190 -49.33 -19.24 -37.06
C VAL A 190 -50.61 -18.95 -37.85
N ASP A 191 -50.82 -19.77 -38.89
CA ASP A 191 -52.03 -20.00 -39.70
C ASP A 191 -51.98 -19.35 -41.10
N SER A 192 -52.15 -20.05 -42.25
CA SER A 192 -52.64 -21.40 -42.58
C SER A 192 -51.87 -22.01 -43.75
#